data_AF-A0A2M7KGW8-F1
#
_entry.id   AF-A0A2M7KGW8-F1
#
_cell.length_a   1.000
_cell.length_b   1.000
_cell.length_c   1.000
_cell.angle_alpha   90.00
_cell.angle_beta   90.00
_cell.angle_gamma   90.00
#
_symmetry.space_group_name_H-M   'P 1'
#
loop_
_entity.id
_entity.type
_entity.pdbx_description
1 polymer ?
#
loop_
_entity_poly.entity_id
_entity_poly.type
_entity_poly.pdbx_seq_one_letter_code
_entity_poly.pdbx_strand_id
1 'polypeptide(L)'
;MFLLTGYAQGGDALIGWDVEGGDDDGICFEPEKKPTVSDWFPKAGAVVLLTGKHARPAEQGVYREALRQGAWLLRVRESGHHHAGPATFDAWAKSLDDPSLSADDPATAKRRNELLDPMVWDLATRRHYGALFLIRAAELFPKAATDLQAAAACFRAEHDMMWEVNRVGGGQWPGDKLPKLADPAVRKQIAELLLKSRDKDLEAAESIERALRAAAD
;
A
#
# COMPACT_ATOMS: atom_id res chain seq x y z
N MET A 1 9.02 -9.60 -13.41
CA MET A 1 10.02 -9.08 -12.43
C MET A 1 11.25 -9.95 -12.56
N PHE A 2 12.49 -9.42 -12.55
CA PHE A 2 13.68 -10.25 -12.71
C PHE A 2 14.45 -10.44 -11.39
N LEU A 3 14.82 -11.68 -11.08
CA LEU A 3 15.77 -12.00 -10.01
C LEU A 3 17.14 -12.31 -10.65
N LEU A 4 18.12 -11.42 -10.44
CA LEU A 4 19.48 -11.60 -10.92
C LEU A 4 20.33 -12.23 -9.80
N THR A 5 20.92 -13.40 -10.04
CA THR A 5 21.71 -14.12 -9.00
C THR A 5 23.15 -14.42 -9.39
N GLY A 6 23.62 -13.90 -10.52
CA GLY A 6 25.00 -14.11 -10.96
C GLY A 6 25.44 -13.18 -12.07
N TYR A 7 26.72 -13.29 -12.45
CA TYR A 7 27.32 -12.55 -13.55
C TYR A 7 28.13 -13.48 -14.45
N ALA A 8 28.29 -13.10 -15.71
CA ALA A 8 29.14 -13.73 -16.70
C ALA A 8 30.10 -12.72 -17.31
N GLN A 9 31.07 -13.20 -18.10
CA GLN A 9 31.99 -12.36 -18.87
C GLN A 9 32.72 -11.34 -17.99
N GLY A 10 33.24 -11.78 -16.83
CA GLY A 10 33.96 -10.90 -15.92
C GLY A 10 33.13 -9.79 -15.25
N GLY A 11 31.80 -9.80 -15.41
CA GLY A 11 30.90 -8.78 -14.86
C GLY A 11 30.13 -7.99 -15.91
N ASP A 12 30.47 -8.14 -17.20
CA ASP A 12 29.85 -7.39 -18.31
C ASP A 12 28.41 -7.83 -18.63
N ALA A 13 28.00 -9.00 -18.13
CA ALA A 13 26.66 -9.53 -18.27
C ALA A 13 26.10 -10.03 -16.93
N LEU A 14 24.83 -9.69 -16.64
CA LEU A 14 24.08 -10.28 -15.52
C LEU A 14 23.27 -11.48 -15.98
N ILE A 15 23.21 -12.50 -15.11
CA ILE A 15 22.41 -13.70 -15.27
C ILE A 15 21.29 -13.67 -14.22
N GLY A 16 20.07 -13.92 -14.68
CA GLY A 16 18.93 -14.06 -13.77
C GLY A 16 17.79 -14.84 -14.38
N TRP A 17 16.63 -14.76 -13.72
CA TRP A 17 15.39 -15.40 -14.12
C TRP A 17 14.28 -14.36 -14.12
N ASP A 18 13.36 -14.49 -15.07
CA ASP A 18 12.06 -13.85 -14.91
C ASP A 18 11.29 -14.60 -13.83
N VAL A 19 10.73 -13.86 -12.89
CA VAL A 19 9.90 -14.39 -11.80
C VAL A 19 8.43 -14.02 -12.00
N GLU A 20 8.04 -13.56 -13.18
CA GLU A 20 6.62 -13.57 -13.58
C GLU A 20 6.20 -14.97 -14.03
N GLY A 21 5.20 -15.54 -13.34
CA GLY A 21 4.52 -16.78 -13.76
C GLY A 21 4.92 -18.05 -13.01
N GLY A 22 4.96 -18.03 -11.67
CA GLY A 22 4.94 -19.29 -10.92
C GLY A 22 3.62 -20.03 -11.17
N ASP A 23 3.68 -21.32 -11.47
CA ASP A 23 2.54 -22.22 -11.48
C ASP A 23 2.25 -22.74 -10.06
N ASP A 24 1.02 -23.22 -9.85
CA ASP A 24 0.51 -23.68 -8.55
C ASP A 24 1.28 -24.89 -7.97
N ASP A 25 2.17 -25.52 -8.76
CA ASP A 25 3.02 -26.66 -8.37
C ASP A 25 4.44 -26.25 -7.94
N GLY A 26 4.71 -24.95 -7.81
CA GLY A 26 5.95 -24.39 -7.29
C GLY A 26 6.88 -23.84 -8.36
N ILE A 27 7.64 -22.80 -8.02
CA ILE A 27 8.46 -22.06 -8.97
C ILE A 27 9.61 -22.95 -9.51
N CYS A 28 9.40 -23.54 -10.70
CA CYS A 28 10.40 -24.31 -11.42
C CYS A 28 11.22 -23.41 -12.37
N PHE A 29 12.53 -23.34 -12.17
CA PHE A 29 13.45 -22.59 -13.02
C PHE A 29 14.21 -23.52 -13.97
N GLU A 30 13.99 -23.38 -15.28
CA GLU A 30 14.80 -24.07 -16.30
C GLU A 30 16.14 -23.32 -16.52
N PRO A 31 17.31 -23.95 -16.27
CA PRO A 31 18.62 -23.31 -16.40
C PRO A 31 18.93 -22.72 -17.79
N GLU A 32 18.31 -23.25 -18.84
CA GLU A 32 18.51 -22.84 -20.24
C GLU A 32 17.73 -21.57 -20.59
N LYS A 33 16.68 -21.23 -19.84
CA LYS A 33 15.79 -20.08 -20.10
C LYS A 33 16.22 -18.78 -19.41
N LYS A 34 17.44 -18.74 -18.86
CA LYS A 34 17.96 -17.57 -18.15
C LYS A 34 18.18 -16.38 -19.12
N PRO A 35 17.50 -15.23 -18.94
CA PRO A 35 17.85 -14.01 -19.66
C PRO A 35 19.28 -13.58 -19.32
N THR A 36 20.00 -13.16 -20.35
CA THR A 36 21.29 -12.49 -20.21
C THR A 36 21.11 -11.00 -20.51
N VAL A 37 21.51 -10.14 -19.58
CA VAL A 37 21.48 -8.70 -19.76
C VAL A 37 22.91 -8.19 -19.90
N SER A 38 23.34 -7.95 -21.13
CA SER A 38 24.65 -7.37 -21.45
C SER A 38 24.62 -5.84 -21.34
N ASP A 39 25.77 -5.23 -21.04
CA ASP A 39 25.90 -3.77 -20.87
C ASP A 39 24.85 -3.22 -19.90
N TRP A 40 24.73 -3.92 -18.76
CA TRP A 40 23.64 -3.70 -17.80
C TRP A 40 23.87 -2.45 -16.94
N PHE A 41 25.14 -2.11 -16.67
CA PHE A 41 25.48 -1.05 -15.71
C PHE A 41 24.95 0.33 -16.14
N PRO A 42 25.11 0.75 -17.42
CA PRO A 42 24.49 2.01 -17.88
C PRO A 42 22.96 1.98 -17.95
N LYS A 43 22.36 0.78 -17.97
CA LYS A 43 20.89 0.58 -18.04
C LYS A 43 20.25 0.47 -16.66
N ALA A 44 21.05 0.33 -15.61
CA ALA A 44 20.55 0.18 -14.25
C ALA A 44 20.06 1.52 -13.71
N GLY A 45 18.81 1.57 -13.24
CA GLY A 45 18.28 2.74 -12.52
C GLY A 45 18.97 2.97 -11.16
N ALA A 46 19.49 1.90 -10.56
CA ALA A 46 20.35 1.94 -9.38
C ALA A 46 21.17 0.64 -9.27
N VAL A 47 22.33 0.71 -8.64
CA VAL A 47 23.14 -0.45 -8.27
C VAL A 47 23.38 -0.41 -6.77
N VAL A 48 22.89 -1.42 -6.05
CA VAL A 48 23.09 -1.55 -4.61
C VAL A 48 24.13 -2.64 -4.37
N LEU A 49 25.30 -2.23 -3.87
CA LEU A 49 26.34 -3.16 -3.44
C LEU A 49 26.20 -3.41 -1.94
N LEU A 50 25.83 -4.63 -1.56
CA LEU A 50 25.80 -5.06 -0.16
C LEU A 50 27.21 -5.52 0.24
N THR A 51 27.97 -4.68 0.92
CA THR A 51 29.30 -5.01 1.43
C THR A 51 29.26 -5.27 2.94
N GLY A 52 29.83 -6.40 3.35
CA GLY A 52 29.97 -6.75 4.77
C GLY A 52 28.68 -7.26 5.43
N LYS A 53 28.86 -7.82 6.63
CA LYS A 53 27.78 -8.26 7.50
C LYS A 53 27.60 -7.23 8.60
N HIS A 54 26.46 -6.55 8.61
CA HIS A 54 26.13 -5.63 9.70
C HIS A 54 25.48 -6.37 10.87
N ALA A 55 25.70 -5.86 12.09
CA ALA A 55 24.94 -6.32 13.25
C ALA A 55 23.46 -6.00 13.04
N ARG A 56 22.58 -6.95 13.38
CA ARG A 56 21.12 -6.74 13.30
C ARG A 56 20.75 -5.58 14.24
N PRO A 57 20.04 -4.54 13.77
CA PRO A 57 19.59 -3.46 14.64
C PRO A 57 18.70 -4.00 15.76
N ALA A 58 18.71 -3.32 16.91
CA ALA A 58 17.81 -3.66 18.00
C ALA A 58 16.34 -3.54 17.53
N GLU A 59 15.54 -4.57 17.80
CA GLU A 59 14.16 -4.67 17.30
C GLU A 59 13.34 -3.43 17.69
N GLN A 60 13.40 -3.00 18.96
CA GLN A 60 12.74 -1.77 19.42
C GLN A 60 13.17 -0.52 18.65
N GLY A 61 14.45 -0.43 18.26
CA GLY A 61 14.94 0.69 17.43
C GLY A 61 14.30 0.70 16.05
N VAL A 62 14.17 -0.47 15.42
CA VAL A 62 13.51 -0.64 14.12
C VAL A 62 12.03 -0.24 14.21
N TYR A 63 11.30 -0.73 15.21
CA TYR A 63 9.89 -0.38 15.38
C TYR A 63 9.69 1.10 15.66
N ARG A 64 10.52 1.71 16.52
CA ARG A 64 10.42 3.14 16.83
C ARG A 64 10.63 4.00 15.58
N GLU A 65 11.59 3.65 14.73
CA GLU A 65 11.81 4.34 13.47
C GLU A 65 10.65 4.15 12.50
N ALA A 66 10.18 2.91 12.33
CA ALA A 66 9.03 2.60 11.48
C ALA A 66 7.75 3.34 11.93
N LEU A 67 7.48 3.41 13.24
CA LEU A 67 6.37 4.18 13.80
C LEU A 67 6.50 5.67 13.50
N ARG A 68 7.71 6.24 13.62
CA ARG A 68 7.96 7.66 13.32
C ARG A 68 7.73 7.96 11.84
N GLN A 69 8.26 7.14 10.95
CA GLN A 69 8.06 7.29 9.51
C GLN A 69 6.59 7.08 9.12
N GLY A 70 5.93 6.09 9.72
CA GLY A 70 4.51 5.82 9.52
C GLY A 70 3.64 7.02 9.89
N ALA A 71 3.81 7.59 11.10
CA ALA A 71 3.08 8.78 11.51
C ALA A 71 3.28 9.97 10.56
N TRP A 72 4.50 10.17 10.06
CA TRP A 72 4.78 11.20 9.06
C TRP A 72 4.08 10.93 7.72
N LEU A 73 4.14 9.69 7.19
CA LEU A 73 3.49 9.30 5.94
C LEU A 73 1.96 9.44 5.98
N LEU A 74 1.35 9.26 7.14
CA LEU A 74 -0.10 9.45 7.32
C LEU A 74 -0.53 10.92 7.24
N ARG A 75 0.41 11.87 7.38
CA ARG A 75 0.12 13.31 7.39
C ARG A 75 0.63 14.05 6.16
N VAL A 76 1.67 13.53 5.51
CA VAL A 76 2.26 14.18 4.34
C VAL A 76 1.20 14.37 3.26
N ARG A 77 1.09 15.58 2.72
CA ARG A 77 0.07 15.92 1.72
C ARG A 77 0.57 15.79 0.29
N GLU A 78 1.88 15.80 0.10
CA GLU A 78 2.52 15.79 -1.22
C GLU A 78 3.78 14.93 -1.20
N SER A 79 4.01 14.19 -2.28
CA SER A 79 5.25 13.45 -2.52
C SER A 79 5.70 13.71 -3.96
N GLY A 80 6.71 14.58 -4.10
CA GLY A 80 7.09 15.13 -5.40
C GLY A 80 5.93 15.94 -6.01
N HIS A 81 5.46 15.52 -7.18
CA HIS A 81 4.34 16.15 -7.89
C HIS A 81 2.98 15.47 -7.66
N HIS A 82 2.91 14.51 -6.74
CA HIS A 82 1.70 13.72 -6.49
C HIS A 82 1.09 14.03 -5.13
N HIS A 83 -0.24 13.91 -5.03
CA HIS A 83 -0.92 13.90 -3.74
C HIS A 83 -0.47 12.71 -2.89
N ALA A 84 -0.35 12.94 -1.59
CA ALA A 84 -0.01 11.93 -0.61
C ALA A 84 -0.90 12.05 0.63
N GLY A 85 -0.93 10.99 1.44
CA GLY A 85 -1.67 10.93 2.70
C GLY A 85 -3.09 11.47 2.55
N PRO A 86 -3.52 12.45 3.36
CA PRO A 86 -4.90 12.91 3.35
C PRO A 86 -5.31 13.61 2.05
N ALA A 87 -4.37 14.22 1.32
CA ALA A 87 -4.68 14.88 0.05
C ALA A 87 -5.06 13.87 -1.04
N THR A 88 -4.56 12.64 -0.97
CA THR A 88 -4.95 11.56 -1.89
C THR A 88 -6.42 11.22 -1.73
N PHE A 89 -6.91 11.11 -0.50
CA PHE A 89 -8.33 10.87 -0.23
C PHE A 89 -9.21 12.04 -0.66
N ASP A 90 -8.75 13.28 -0.43
CA ASP A 90 -9.47 14.49 -0.88
C ASP A 90 -9.64 14.48 -2.41
N ALA A 91 -8.56 14.21 -3.15
CA ALA A 91 -8.58 14.15 -4.61
C ALA A 91 -9.39 12.96 -5.14
N TRP A 92 -9.30 11.81 -4.46
CA TRP A 92 -10.03 10.60 -4.81
C TRP A 92 -11.54 10.74 -4.58
N ALA A 93 -11.94 11.30 -3.44
CA ALA A 93 -13.34 11.63 -3.18
C ALA A 93 -13.89 12.64 -4.20
N LYS A 94 -13.09 13.65 -4.57
CA LYS A 94 -13.48 14.65 -5.58
C LYS A 94 -13.64 14.05 -6.98
N SER A 95 -12.84 13.06 -7.36
CA SER A 95 -12.94 12.46 -8.71
C SER A 95 -14.26 11.70 -8.92
N LEU A 96 -14.91 11.26 -7.84
CA LEU A 96 -16.23 10.61 -7.88
C LEU A 96 -17.40 11.57 -8.16
N ASP A 97 -17.19 12.88 -7.99
CA ASP A 97 -18.18 13.93 -8.27
C ASP A 97 -18.23 14.33 -9.76
N ASP A 98 -17.41 13.71 -10.62
CA ASP A 98 -17.40 14.01 -12.06
C ASP A 98 -18.74 13.61 -12.71
N PRO A 99 -19.53 14.58 -13.24
CA PRO A 99 -20.82 14.31 -13.86
C PRO A 99 -20.73 13.39 -15.08
N SER A 100 -19.59 13.39 -15.79
CA SER A 100 -19.36 12.54 -16.96
C SER A 100 -19.38 11.04 -16.63
N LEU A 101 -19.21 10.66 -15.35
CA LEU A 101 -19.33 9.27 -14.90
C LEU A 101 -20.75 8.70 -14.99
N SER A 102 -21.74 9.55 -15.25
CA SER A 102 -23.15 9.13 -15.38
C SER A 102 -23.51 8.68 -16.81
N ALA A 103 -22.57 8.77 -17.76
CA ALA A 103 -22.80 8.31 -19.13
C ALA A 103 -22.90 6.78 -19.20
N ASP A 104 -23.87 6.30 -19.99
CA ASP A 104 -24.11 4.88 -20.20
C ASP A 104 -23.38 4.38 -21.45
N ASP A 105 -22.06 4.32 -21.35
CA ASP A 105 -21.18 3.78 -22.39
C ASP A 105 -20.08 2.89 -21.79
N PRO A 106 -19.51 1.94 -22.57
CA PRO A 106 -18.50 1.00 -22.08
C PRO A 106 -17.22 1.67 -21.56
N ALA A 107 -16.79 2.79 -22.14
CA ALA A 107 -15.57 3.48 -21.72
C ALA A 107 -15.78 4.14 -20.35
N THR A 108 -16.94 4.76 -20.14
CA THR A 108 -17.33 5.32 -18.84
C THR A 108 -17.55 4.24 -17.78
N ALA A 109 -18.12 3.09 -18.15
CA ALA A 109 -18.24 1.94 -17.24
C ALA A 109 -16.88 1.40 -16.77
N LYS A 110 -15.90 1.33 -17.68
CA LYS A 110 -14.52 0.97 -17.35
C LYS A 110 -13.88 2.01 -16.42
N ARG A 111 -13.96 3.30 -16.79
CA ARG A 111 -13.41 4.41 -15.99
C ARG A 111 -13.96 4.43 -14.56
N ARG A 112 -15.26 4.20 -14.38
CA ARG A 112 -15.88 4.08 -13.05
C ARG A 112 -15.23 3.01 -12.18
N ASN A 113 -14.98 1.82 -12.73
CA ASN A 113 -14.32 0.75 -12.00
C ASN A 113 -12.88 1.10 -11.63
N GLU A 114 -12.13 1.66 -12.58
CA GLU A 114 -10.72 2.05 -12.40
C GLU A 114 -10.53 3.18 -11.37
N LEU A 115 -11.59 3.93 -11.04
CA LEU A 115 -11.53 4.89 -9.94
C LEU A 115 -11.39 4.21 -8.58
N LEU A 116 -11.82 2.96 -8.41
CA LEU A 116 -11.80 2.27 -7.12
C LEU A 116 -10.89 1.05 -7.12
N ASP A 117 -10.94 0.24 -8.17
CA ASP A 117 -10.15 -0.98 -8.32
C ASP A 117 -8.86 -0.69 -9.13
N PRO A 118 -7.67 -1.16 -8.68
CA PRO A 118 -7.42 -2.04 -7.54
C PRO A 118 -7.14 -1.30 -6.21
N MET A 119 -7.19 0.04 -6.21
CA MET A 119 -6.71 0.88 -5.09
C MET A 119 -7.41 0.59 -3.74
N VAL A 120 -8.71 0.34 -3.74
CA VAL A 120 -9.48 -0.01 -2.53
C VAL A 120 -8.90 -1.25 -1.84
N TRP A 121 -8.46 -2.25 -2.62
CA TRP A 121 -7.91 -3.50 -2.07
C TRP A 121 -6.46 -3.38 -1.63
N ASP A 122 -5.65 -2.60 -2.35
CA ASP A 122 -4.30 -2.27 -1.89
C ASP A 122 -4.35 -1.54 -0.55
N LEU A 123 -5.24 -0.55 -0.41
CA LEU A 123 -5.44 0.17 0.85
C LEU A 123 -5.94 -0.75 1.96
N ALA A 124 -6.98 -1.57 1.70
CA ALA A 124 -7.50 -2.53 2.67
C ALA A 124 -6.39 -3.45 3.20
N THR A 125 -5.61 -4.02 2.29
CA THR A 125 -4.51 -4.96 2.59
C THR A 125 -3.43 -4.28 3.44
N ARG A 126 -2.99 -3.08 3.04
CA ARG A 126 -1.99 -2.30 3.79
C ARG A 126 -2.47 -1.96 5.19
N ARG A 127 -3.74 -1.59 5.35
CA ARG A 127 -4.32 -1.27 6.66
C ARG A 127 -4.46 -2.51 7.55
N HIS A 128 -4.83 -3.65 6.98
CA HIS A 128 -4.84 -4.93 7.72
C HIS A 128 -3.46 -5.26 8.30
N TYR A 129 -2.42 -5.31 7.46
CA TYR A 129 -1.06 -5.63 7.93
C TYR A 129 -0.47 -4.52 8.82
N GLY A 130 -0.80 -3.26 8.56
CA GLY A 130 -0.45 -2.15 9.44
C GLY A 130 -1.02 -2.33 10.84
N ALA A 131 -2.27 -2.79 10.97
CA ALA A 131 -2.88 -3.06 12.27
C ALA A 131 -2.17 -4.20 13.01
N LEU A 132 -1.79 -5.28 12.30
CA LEU A 132 -1.00 -6.38 12.88
C LEU A 132 0.38 -5.91 13.35
N PHE A 133 1.04 -5.06 12.55
CA PHE A 133 2.30 -4.43 12.94
C PHE A 133 2.15 -3.61 14.23
N LEU A 134 1.09 -2.80 14.34
CA LEU A 134 0.84 -1.97 15.52
C LEU A 134 0.50 -2.81 16.77
N ILE A 135 -0.23 -3.92 16.61
CA ILE A 135 -0.46 -4.88 17.69
C ILE A 135 0.86 -5.46 18.18
N ARG A 136 1.74 -5.89 17.25
CA ARG A 136 3.06 -6.41 17.63
C ARG A 136 3.94 -5.34 18.28
N ALA A 137 3.84 -4.09 17.82
CA ALA A 137 4.53 -2.97 18.47
C ALA A 137 4.06 -2.76 19.91
N ALA A 138 2.76 -2.92 20.19
CA ALA A 138 2.21 -2.78 21.53
C ALA A 138 2.79 -3.80 22.54
N GLU A 139 3.13 -5.00 22.07
CA GLU A 139 3.83 -6.02 22.89
C GLU A 139 5.27 -5.59 23.23
N LEU A 140 5.94 -4.89 22.31
CA LEU A 140 7.32 -4.42 22.48
C LEU A 140 7.42 -3.14 23.32
N PHE A 141 6.35 -2.34 23.38
CA PHE A 141 6.28 -1.09 24.13
C PHE A 141 5.05 -1.07 25.07
N PRO A 142 5.09 -1.77 26.22
CA PRO A 142 3.93 -1.87 27.11
C PRO A 142 3.37 -0.52 27.59
N LYS A 143 4.25 0.48 27.83
CA LYS A 143 3.84 1.84 28.21
C LYS A 143 3.07 2.58 27.11
N ALA A 144 3.26 2.20 25.85
CA ALA A 144 2.62 2.79 24.68
C ALA A 144 1.49 1.90 24.10
N ALA A 145 1.20 0.76 24.74
CA ALA A 145 0.32 -0.26 24.19
C ALA A 145 -1.09 0.25 23.89
N THR A 146 -1.67 1.06 24.77
CA THR A 146 -3.01 1.62 24.59
C THR A 146 -3.11 2.48 23.33
N ASP A 147 -2.15 3.38 23.12
CA ASP A 147 -2.13 4.26 21.94
C ASP A 147 -1.84 3.47 20.66
N LEU A 148 -0.96 2.47 20.70
CA LEU A 148 -0.69 1.59 19.56
C LEU A 148 -1.90 0.74 19.18
N GLN A 149 -2.65 0.24 20.17
CA GLN A 149 -3.90 -0.49 19.96
C GLN A 149 -5.01 0.42 19.39
N ALA A 150 -5.07 1.69 19.83
CA ALA A 150 -5.98 2.68 19.27
C ALA A 150 -5.68 2.97 17.79
N ALA A 151 -4.39 3.14 17.43
CA ALA A 151 -3.97 3.26 16.03
C ALA A 151 -4.34 2.01 15.21
N ALA A 152 -4.14 0.81 15.77
CA ALA A 152 -4.51 -0.45 15.10
C ALA A 152 -6.02 -0.55 14.86
N ALA A 153 -6.84 -0.01 15.77
CA ALA A 153 -8.30 0.03 15.60
C ALA A 153 -8.72 0.97 14.45
N CYS A 154 -8.02 2.09 14.25
CA CYS A 154 -8.25 2.99 13.13
C CYS A 154 -7.98 2.27 11.79
N PHE A 155 -6.85 1.57 11.67
CA PHE A 155 -6.53 0.81 10.46
C PHE A 155 -7.50 -0.34 10.20
N ARG A 156 -7.97 -1.05 11.23
CA ARG A 156 -9.05 -2.05 11.05
C ARG A 156 -10.33 -1.42 10.52
N ALA A 157 -10.71 -0.24 11.05
CA ALA A 157 -11.88 0.47 10.57
C ALA A 157 -11.75 0.87 9.09
N GLU A 158 -10.57 1.34 8.66
CA GLU A 158 -10.31 1.63 7.24
C GLU A 158 -10.39 0.38 6.35
N HIS A 159 -9.81 -0.73 6.79
CA HIS A 159 -9.96 -2.02 6.10
C HIS A 159 -11.44 -2.36 5.88
N ASP A 160 -12.25 -2.25 6.93
CA ASP A 160 -13.69 -2.56 6.85
C ASP A 160 -14.45 -1.54 5.98
N MET A 161 -14.03 -0.27 5.98
CA MET A 161 -14.58 0.75 5.07
C MET A 161 -14.28 0.43 3.61
N MET A 162 -13.12 -0.16 3.28
CA MET A 162 -12.82 -0.56 1.89
C MET A 162 -13.72 -1.70 1.41
N TRP A 163 -14.02 -2.67 2.30
CA TRP A 163 -15.06 -3.68 2.04
C TRP A 163 -16.44 -3.06 1.83
N GLU A 164 -16.78 -2.05 2.64
CA GLU A 164 -18.03 -1.31 2.52
C GLU A 164 -18.10 -0.53 1.20
N VAL A 165 -17.01 0.10 0.74
CA VAL A 165 -16.92 0.76 -0.57
C VAL A 165 -17.25 -0.23 -1.69
N ASN A 166 -16.66 -1.43 -1.68
CA ASN A 166 -16.96 -2.48 -2.66
C ASN A 166 -18.45 -2.86 -2.63
N ARG A 167 -18.99 -3.13 -1.45
CA ARG A 167 -20.39 -3.52 -1.24
C ARG A 167 -21.37 -2.46 -1.74
N VAL A 168 -21.09 -1.19 -1.44
CA VAL A 168 -21.89 -0.03 -1.90
C VAL A 168 -21.81 0.12 -3.42
N GLY A 169 -20.64 -0.11 -4.01
CA GLY A 169 -20.44 -0.16 -5.46
C GLY A 169 -21.14 -1.34 -6.16
N GLY A 170 -21.63 -2.31 -5.38
CA GLY A 170 -22.35 -3.50 -5.88
C GLY A 170 -21.48 -4.72 -6.11
N GLY A 171 -20.21 -4.70 -5.66
CA GLY A 171 -19.34 -5.86 -5.64
C GLY A 171 -19.63 -6.79 -4.46
N GLN A 172 -19.23 -8.05 -4.62
CA GLN A 172 -19.26 -9.10 -3.60
C GLN A 172 -17.85 -9.53 -3.20
N TRP A 173 -16.94 -9.56 -4.18
CA TRP A 173 -15.56 -10.02 -4.05
C TRP A 173 -14.57 -8.98 -4.56
N PRO A 174 -13.29 -9.09 -4.15
CA PRO A 174 -12.22 -8.30 -4.75
C PRO A 174 -12.11 -8.48 -6.27
N GLY A 175 -11.90 -7.37 -6.99
CA GLY A 175 -11.85 -7.35 -8.46
C GLY A 175 -13.21 -7.37 -9.17
N ASP A 176 -14.32 -7.39 -8.44
CA ASP A 176 -15.64 -7.31 -9.04
C ASP A 176 -15.86 -5.98 -9.77
N LYS A 177 -16.68 -6.03 -10.83
CA LYS A 177 -17.24 -4.80 -11.41
C LYS A 177 -18.20 -4.17 -10.41
N LEU A 178 -18.19 -2.84 -10.36
CA LEU A 178 -18.98 -2.01 -9.46
C LEU A 178 -20.08 -1.28 -10.24
N PRO A 179 -21.14 -1.98 -10.68
CA PRO A 179 -22.14 -1.43 -11.58
C PRO A 179 -22.90 -0.25 -10.98
N LYS A 180 -23.03 -0.19 -9.64
CA LYS A 180 -23.80 0.87 -8.96
C LYS A 180 -23.11 2.22 -9.01
N LEU A 181 -21.85 2.30 -9.42
CA LEU A 181 -21.15 3.58 -9.63
C LEU A 181 -21.77 4.44 -10.75
N ALA A 182 -22.69 3.90 -11.56
CA ALA A 182 -23.50 4.71 -12.47
C ALA A 182 -24.28 5.80 -11.73
N ASP A 183 -24.74 5.49 -10.51
CA ASP A 183 -25.58 6.36 -9.70
C ASP A 183 -24.73 7.41 -8.97
N PRO A 184 -24.96 8.73 -9.21
CA PRO A 184 -24.28 9.79 -8.48
C PRO A 184 -24.44 9.72 -6.96
N ALA A 185 -25.58 9.22 -6.45
CA ALA A 185 -25.80 9.08 -5.02
C ALA A 185 -24.88 8.02 -4.41
N VAL A 186 -24.66 6.91 -5.12
CA VAL A 186 -23.72 5.85 -4.73
C VAL A 186 -22.29 6.38 -4.73
N ARG A 187 -21.90 7.14 -5.76
CA ARG A 187 -20.57 7.78 -5.82
C ARG A 187 -20.34 8.74 -4.66
N LYS A 188 -21.35 9.55 -4.31
CA LYS A 188 -21.31 10.44 -3.15
C LYS A 188 -21.13 9.67 -1.84
N GLN A 189 -21.88 8.58 -1.64
CA GLN A 189 -21.74 7.73 -0.46
C GLN A 189 -20.32 7.14 -0.33
N ILE A 190 -19.73 6.70 -1.45
CA ILE A 190 -18.35 6.20 -1.47
C ILE A 190 -17.35 7.33 -1.18
N ALA A 191 -17.53 8.51 -1.75
CA ALA A 191 -16.70 9.67 -1.44
C ALA A 191 -16.70 9.99 0.06
N GLU A 192 -17.86 9.93 0.72
CA GLU A 192 -17.97 10.10 2.18
C GLU A 192 -17.23 8.99 2.96
N LEU A 193 -17.25 7.74 2.49
CA LEU A 193 -16.47 6.65 3.10
C LEU A 193 -14.96 6.88 2.95
N LEU A 194 -14.49 7.33 1.79
CA LEU A 194 -13.08 7.67 1.57
C LEU A 194 -12.62 8.80 2.49
N LEU A 195 -13.44 9.84 2.69
CA LEU A 195 -13.14 10.92 3.62
C LEU A 195 -13.15 10.46 5.09
N LYS A 196 -14.01 9.51 5.46
CA LYS A 196 -13.94 8.87 6.79
C LYS A 196 -12.67 8.03 6.95
N SER A 197 -12.23 7.33 5.90
CA SER A 197 -10.96 6.58 5.92
C SER A 197 -9.78 7.53 6.15
N ARG A 198 -9.75 8.67 5.43
CA ARG A 198 -8.77 9.74 5.64
C ARG A 198 -8.69 10.19 7.09
N ASP A 199 -9.85 10.41 7.72
CA ASP A 199 -9.90 10.89 9.09
C ASP A 199 -9.36 9.82 10.06
N LYS A 200 -9.59 8.53 9.78
CA LYS A 200 -8.99 7.42 10.54
C LYS A 200 -7.48 7.35 10.39
N ASP A 201 -6.93 7.66 9.21
CA ASP A 201 -5.48 7.79 9.02
C ASP A 201 -4.88 8.89 9.91
N LEU A 202 -5.58 10.04 10.03
CA LEU A 202 -5.15 11.15 10.88
C LEU A 202 -5.26 10.81 12.38
N GLU A 203 -6.34 10.15 12.79
CA GLU A 203 -6.50 9.64 14.16
C GLU A 203 -5.42 8.59 14.52
N ALA A 204 -5.07 7.72 13.58
CA ALA A 204 -4.00 6.75 13.74
C ALA A 204 -2.64 7.44 13.92
N ALA A 205 -2.34 8.47 13.11
CA ALA A 205 -1.11 9.26 13.22
C ALA A 205 -0.96 9.90 14.60
N GLU A 206 -2.02 10.53 15.11
CA GLU A 206 -2.03 11.13 16.46
C GLU A 206 -1.77 10.10 17.56
N SER A 207 -2.35 8.91 17.41
CA SER A 207 -2.18 7.82 18.36
C SER A 207 -0.75 7.27 18.33
N ILE A 208 -0.18 7.10 17.14
CA ILE A 208 1.24 6.69 16.98
C ILE A 208 2.19 7.74 17.57
N GLU A 209 1.90 9.04 17.40
CA GLU A 209 2.71 10.12 17.98
C GLU A 209 2.67 10.14 19.51
N ARG A 210 1.50 9.86 20.13
CA ARG A 210 1.39 9.68 21.58
C ARG A 210 2.18 8.45 22.06
N ALA A 211 2.05 7.33 21.35
CA ALA A 211 2.81 6.12 21.62
C ALA A 211 4.33 6.36 21.58
N LEU A 212 4.82 7.11 20.58
CA LEU A 212 6.24 7.45 20.45
C LEU A 212 6.77 8.29 21.62
N ARG A 213 5.95 9.19 22.18
CA ARG A 213 6.30 9.94 23.39
C ARG A 213 6.35 9.03 24.61
N ALA A 214 5.33 8.20 24.82
CA ALA A 214 5.28 7.26 25.94
C ALA A 214 6.37 6.17 25.90
N ALA A 215 6.84 5.81 24.70
CA ALA A 215 7.91 4.84 24.51
C ALA A 215 9.32 5.42 24.66
N ALA A 216 9.47 6.74 24.79
CA ALA A 216 10.75 7.42 25.04
C ALA A 216 11.11 7.47 26.53
N ASP A 217 10.11 7.34 27.41
CA ASP A 217 10.22 7.32 28.88
C ASP A 217 10.34 5.90 29.46
#